data_AF-A0A9D4L0P1-F1
#
_entry.id   AF-A0A9D4L0P1-F1
#
_cell.length_a   1.000
_cell.length_b   1.000
_cell.length_c   1.000
_cell.angle_alpha   90.00
_cell.angle_beta   90.00
_cell.angle_gamma   90.00
#
_symmetry.space_group_name_H-M   'P 1'
#
loop_
_entity.id
_entity.type
_entity.pdbx_description
1 polymer ?
#
loop_
_entity_poly.entity_id
_entity_poly.type
_entity_poly.pdbx_seq_one_letter_code
_entity_poly.pdbx_strand_id
1 'polypeptide(L)' 'MVANILTPIVNNPKCKLIRYDVFHALPSTANTIIGRAAHIAVLDSEIFIEKFLMVCGLKYFK' A
#
# COMPACT_ATOMS: atom_id res chain seq x y z
N MET A 1 -1.08 -9.48 -1.33
CA MET A 1 -2.00 -8.35 -1.10
C MET A 1 -2.26 -7.51 -2.35
N VAL A 2 -1.23 -6.96 -3.00
CA VAL A 2 -1.38 -6.08 -4.18
C VAL A 2 -2.15 -6.74 -5.34
N ALA A 3 -1.88 -8.00 -5.66
CA ALA A 3 -2.61 -8.75 -6.69
C ALA A 3 -4.11 -8.87 -6.37
N ASN A 4 -4.48 -9.13 -5.12
CA ASN A 4 -5.88 -9.27 -4.70
C ASN A 4 -6.66 -7.96 -4.84
N ILE A 5 -5.98 -6.81 -4.72
CA ILE A 5 -6.59 -5.48 -4.87
C ILE A 5 -6.65 -5.08 -6.36
N LEU A 6 -5.59 -5.31 -7.13
CA LEU A 6 -5.51 -4.87 -8.53
C LEU A 6 -6.30 -5.76 -9.50
N THR A 7 -6.33 -7.07 -9.28
CA THR A 7 -7.02 -8.03 -10.18
C THR A 7 -8.49 -7.67 -10.43
N PRO A 8 -9.34 -7.38 -9.43
CA PRO A 8 -10.73 -7.00 -9.68
C PRO A 8 -10.88 -5.67 -10.43
N ILE A 9 -9.93 -4.74 -10.27
CA ILE A 9 -9.94 -3.44 -10.96
C ILE A 9 -9.58 -3.63 -12.44
N VAL A 10 -8.55 -4.43 -12.73
CA VAL A 10 -8.11 -4.75 -14.09
C VAL A 10 -9.19 -5.53 -14.86
N ASN A 11 -9.89 -6.43 -14.18
CA ASN A 11 -10.93 -7.26 -14.80
C ASN A 11 -12.28 -6.55 -14.97
N ASN A 12 -12.45 -5.32 -14.47
CA ASN A 12 -13.71 -4.58 -14.57
C ASN A 12 -13.81 -3.81 -15.90
N PRO A 13 -14.70 -4.21 -16.84
CA PRO A 13 -14.81 -3.57 -18.15
C PRO A 13 -15.33 -2.12 -18.10
N LYS A 14 -15.89 -1.70 -16.96
CA LYS A 14 -16.36 -0.31 -16.74
C LYS A 14 -15.27 0.61 -16.19
N CYS A 15 -14.09 0.09 -15.89
CA CYS A 15 -12.98 0.84 -15.29
C CYS A 15 -11.82 0.95 -16.28
N LYS A 16 -11.25 2.15 -16.43
CA LYS A 16 -10.01 2.38 -17.17
C LYS A 16 -8.88 2.64 -16.18
N LEU A 17 -8.05 1.62 -15.93
CA LEU A 17 -6.90 1.76 -15.05
C LEU A 17 -5.75 2.46 -15.78
N ILE A 18 -5.25 3.56 -15.21
CA ILE A 18 -4.08 4.30 -15.70
C ILE A 18 -3.06 4.35 -14.58
N ARG A 19 -1.83 3.92 -14.85
CA ARG A 19 -0.72 3.94 -13.89
C ARG A 19 0.21 5.10 -14.22
N TYR A 20 0.46 5.96 -13.24
CA TYR A 20 1.51 6.97 -13.30
C TYR A 20 2.65 6.55 -12.39
N ASP A 21 3.86 6.43 -12.94
CA ASP A 21 5.06 6.16 -12.14
C ASP A 21 5.78 7.47 -11.86
N VAL A 22 6.04 7.75 -10.57
CA VAL A 22 6.81 8.90 -10.12
C VAL A 22 8.12 8.39 -9.53
N PHE A 23 9.23 8.76 -10.17
CA PHE A 23 10.57 8.44 -9.65
C PHE A 23 10.98 9.52 -8.66
N HIS A 24 10.99 9.17 -7.38
CA HIS A 24 11.47 10.05 -6.33
C HIS A 24 12.82 9.54 -5.81
N ALA A 25 13.90 10.28 -6.11
CA ALA A 25 15.25 9.97 -5.63
C ALA A 25 15.40 10.48 -4.19
N LEU A 26 14.94 9.70 -3.22
CA LEU A 26 15.17 9.99 -1.81
C LEU A 26 16.68 9.82 -1.50
N PRO A 27 17.33 10.73 -0.76
CA PRO A 27 18.73 10.57 -0.38
C PRO A 27 18.90 9.28 0.44
N SER A 28 19.74 8.35 -0.03
CA SER A 28 19.96 7.04 0.61
C SER A 28 20.82 7.15 1.88
N THR A 29 20.29 7.85 2.88
CA THR A 29 20.88 7.95 4.22
C THR A 29 20.49 6.73 5.06
N ALA A 30 21.28 6.40 6.09
CA ALA A 30 20.97 5.30 6.99
C ALA A 30 19.54 5.41 7.58
N ASN A 31 19.12 6.63 7.95
CA ASN A 31 17.77 6.89 8.47
C ASN A 31 16.67 6.56 7.45
N THR A 32 16.88 6.86 6.16
CA THR A 32 15.91 6.51 5.11
C THR A 32 15.82 5.00 4.87
N ILE A 33 16.93 4.27 5.01
CA ILE A 33 16.97 2.81 4.87
C ILE A 33 16.26 2.15 6.04
N ILE A 34 16.58 2.57 7.28
CA ILE A 34 15.96 2.05 8.51
C ILE A 34 14.47 2.36 8.53
N GLY A 35 14.08 3.61 8.20
CA GLY A 35 12.69 4.02 8.13
C GLY A 35 11.89 3.21 7.11
N ARG A 36 12.47 2.95 5.92
CA ARG A 36 11.85 2.09 4.92
C ARG A 36 11.68 0.66 5.41
N ALA A 37 12.71 0.08 6.02
CA ALA A 37 12.64 -1.29 6.55
C ALA A 37 11.58 -1.41 7.66
N ALA A 38 11.51 -0.42 8.56
CA ALA A 38 10.50 -0.36 9.61
C ALA A 38 9.08 -0.27 9.03
N HIS A 39 8.84 0.59 8.03
CA HIS A 39 7.55 0.67 7.37
C HIS A 39 7.16 -0.62 6.66
N ILE A 40 8.11 -1.29 5.99
CA ILE A 40 7.87 -2.58 5.35
C ILE A 40 7.48 -3.63 6.40
N ALA A 41 8.21 -3.72 7.51
CA ALA A 41 7.91 -4.66 8.59
C ALA A 41 6.54 -4.39 9.24
N VAL A 42 6.15 -3.12 9.38
CA VAL A 42 4.81 -2.75 9.86
C VAL A 42 3.72 -3.18 8.88
N LEU A 43 3.93 -3.01 7.58
CA LEU A 43 2.97 -3.42 6.53
C LEU A 43 2.91 -4.94 6.35
N ASP A 44 3.97 -5.67 6.69
CA ASP A 44 4.03 -7.13 6.67
C ASP A 44 3.36 -7.76 7.91
N SER A 45 3.10 -6.97 8.96
CA SER A 45 2.42 -7.42 10.16
C SER A 45 0.92 -7.57 9.92
N GLU A 46 0.44 -8.81 9.80
CA GLU A 46 -0.98 -9.13 9.63
C GLU A 46 -1.86 -8.55 10.75
N ILE A 47 -1.39 -8.61 12.00
CA ILE A 47 -2.09 -8.07 13.17
C ILE A 47 -2.25 -6.55 13.05
N PHE A 48 -1.20 -5.84 12.60
CA PHE A 48 -1.28 -4.40 12.40
C PHE A 48 -2.29 -4.05 11.32
N ILE A 49 -2.23 -4.72 10.16
CA ILE A 49 -3.16 -4.50 9.05
C ILE A 49 -4.61 -4.78 9.47
N GLU A 50 -4.86 -5.87 10.20
CA GLU A 50 -6.19 -6.21 10.72
C GLU A 50 -6.76 -5.10 11.61
N LYS A 51 -6.00 -4.66 12.62
CA LYS A 51 -6.43 -3.60 13.54
C LYS A 51 -6.60 -2.26 12.83
N PHE A 52 -5.70 -1.93 11.91
CA PHE A 52 -5.79 -0.70 11.13
C PHE A 52 -7.06 -0.65 10.28
N LEU A 53 -7.36 -1.72 9.55
CA LEU A 53 -8.56 -1.80 8.72
C LEU A 53 -9.83 -1.72 9.58
N MET A 54 -9.89 -2.47 10.68
CA MET A 54 -11.05 -2.51 11.57
C MET A 54 -11.40 -1.13 12.17
N VAL A 55 -10.40 -0.34 12.58
CA VAL A 55 -10.63 0.91 13.31
C VAL A 55 -10.73 2.12 12.38
N CYS A 56 -9.86 2.20 11.37
CA CYS A 56 -9.69 3.39 10.54
C CYS A 56 -9.95 3.11 9.05
N GLY A 57 -9.38 2.03 8.50
CA GLY A 57 -9.38 1.79 7.05
C GLY A 57 -10.77 1.60 6.46
N LEU A 58 -11.69 0.92 7.16
CA LEU A 58 -13.05 0.70 6.67
C LEU A 58 -13.87 1.98 6.52
N LYS A 59 -13.52 3.08 7.21
CA LYS A 59 -14.19 4.38 7.04
C LYS A 59 -13.97 4.98 5.65
N TYR A 60 -12.88 4.60 4.97
CA TYR A 60 -12.55 5.09 3.63
C TYR A 60 -13.40 4.45 2.53
N PHE A 61 -13.99 3.28 2.80
CA PHE A 61 -14.79 2.51 1.83
C PHE A 61 -16.31 2.61 2.08
N LYS A 62 -16.73 3.47 3.01
CA LYS A 62 -18.13 3.89 3.16
C LYS A 62 -18.48 4.94 2.10
#